data_AF-A0A2E8KAZ6-F1
#
_entry.id   AF-A0A2E8KAZ6-F1
#
_cell.length_a   1.000
_cell.length_b   1.000
_cell.length_c   1.000
_cell.angle_alpha   90.00
_cell.angle_beta   90.00
_cell.angle_gamma   90.00
#
_symmetry.space_group_name_H-M   'P 1'
#
loop_
_entity.id
_entity.type
_entity.pdbx_description
1 polymer ?
#
loop_
_entity_poly.entity_id
_entity_poly.type
_entity_poly.pdbx_seq_one_letter_code
_entity_poly.pdbx_strand_id
1 'polypeptide(L)'
;MAKILVEDPEENTRVPLLRGILIHSLQEAGLSFDAAFEIATDIRHELEGIEVIASDELRRRVVNLLQSREGSEVAERYKKLKESLTIQVEQRDGQLIPFSRFEYQQGLETIALTSAEAMEIVATVYKHLVDRRIEVITSRHLGRLTYRYLRQSSELGEDVAKRWLVWRDFVNDDRPLIILLGGTSGCGKSTIATMLANRLDIVRSQSTDMLREVMRTMMPEQLLPILHTSSFRAWTVLPGTGAEMAEVSDNLLISGFRGQ
;
A
#
# COMPACT_ATOMS: atom_id res chain seq x y z
N MET A 1 -10.74 25.96 21.57
CA MET A 1 -9.41 25.40 21.91
C MET A 1 -8.89 24.65 20.69
N ALA A 2 -7.70 25.00 20.21
CA ALA A 2 -7.05 24.27 19.11
C ALA A 2 -6.76 22.82 19.55
N LYS A 3 -6.93 21.85 18.65
CA LYS A 3 -6.58 20.46 18.91
C LYS A 3 -5.08 20.30 18.68
N ILE A 4 -4.33 19.95 19.70
CA ILE A 4 -2.90 19.60 19.58
C ILE A 4 -2.82 18.31 18.74
N LEU A 5 -2.01 18.32 17.69
CA LEU A 5 -1.78 17.16 16.84
C LEU A 5 -0.44 16.51 17.20
N VAL A 6 -0.44 15.20 17.36
CA VAL A 6 0.77 14.39 17.51
C VAL A 6 1.14 13.84 16.14
N GLU A 7 2.36 14.11 15.71
CA GLU A 7 2.93 13.60 14.47
C GLU A 7 3.89 12.46 14.79
N ASP A 8 3.70 11.31 14.16
CA ASP A 8 4.67 10.21 14.20
C ASP A 8 5.36 10.10 12.84
N PRO A 9 6.63 10.56 12.72
CA PRO A 9 7.36 10.53 11.45
C PRO A 9 7.61 9.11 10.93
N GLU A 10 7.65 8.10 11.80
CA GLU A 10 7.90 6.71 11.42
C GLU A 10 6.63 6.06 10.83
N GLU A 11 5.47 6.37 11.41
CA GLU A 11 4.18 5.86 10.92
C GLU A 11 3.50 6.80 9.90
N ASN A 12 4.11 7.96 9.60
CA ASN A 12 3.54 9.05 8.80
C ASN A 12 2.09 9.39 9.21
N THR A 13 1.82 9.38 10.52
CA THR A 13 0.50 9.65 11.09
C THR A 13 0.45 11.01 11.76
N ARG A 14 -0.71 11.66 11.67
CA ARG A 14 -0.98 12.93 12.38
C ARG A 14 -2.35 12.84 13.05
N VAL A 15 -2.34 12.62 14.36
CA VAL A 15 -3.56 12.34 15.14
C VAL A 15 -3.74 13.35 16.27
N PRO A 16 -4.98 13.67 16.67
CA PRO A 16 -5.20 14.51 17.86
C PRO A 16 -4.61 13.86 19.11
N LEU A 17 -4.01 14.67 19.99
CA LEU A 17 -3.64 14.21 21.33
C LEU A 17 -4.91 13.84 22.12
N LEU A 18 -5.21 12.55 22.20
CA LEU A 18 -6.35 12.04 22.97
C LEU A 18 -5.91 11.74 24.40
N ARG A 19 -6.46 12.51 25.35
CA ARG A 19 -6.13 12.36 26.78
C ARG A 19 -6.34 10.92 27.29
N GLY A 20 -7.37 10.23 26.81
CA GLY A 20 -7.65 8.84 27.18
C GLY A 20 -6.53 7.87 26.79
N ILE A 21 -5.88 8.07 25.64
CA ILE A 21 -4.75 7.22 25.20
C ILE A 21 -3.55 7.45 26.09
N LEU A 22 -3.23 8.71 26.41
CA LEU A 22 -2.12 9.04 27.29
C LEU A 22 -2.33 8.45 28.70
N ILE A 23 -3.54 8.61 29.27
CA ILE A 23 -3.91 8.01 30.56
C ILE A 23 -3.71 6.50 30.54
N HIS A 24 -4.22 5.81 29.51
CA HIS A 24 -4.07 4.37 29.39
C HIS A 24 -2.59 3.94 29.35
N SER A 25 -1.76 4.63 28.55
CA SER A 25 -0.32 4.33 28.46
C SER A 25 0.42 4.54 29.77
N LEU A 26 -0.02 5.49 30.61
CA LEU A 26 0.52 5.72 31.94
C LEU A 26 0.07 4.63 32.92
N GLN A 27 -1.19 4.20 32.85
CA GLN A 27 -1.67 3.07 33.66
C GLN A 27 -0.94 1.77 33.32
N GLU A 28 -0.60 1.52 32.04
CA GLU A 28 0.24 0.40 31.62
C GLU A 28 1.66 0.45 32.19
N ALA A 29 2.20 1.65 32.46
CA ALA A 29 3.47 1.82 33.16
C ALA A 29 3.36 1.53 34.68
N GLY A 30 2.14 1.31 35.17
CA GLY A 30 1.82 0.95 36.54
C GLY A 30 1.33 2.12 37.41
N LEU A 31 0.89 3.24 36.81
CA LEU A 31 0.24 4.31 37.55
C LEU A 31 -1.21 3.96 37.91
N SER A 32 -1.69 4.51 39.02
CA SER A 32 -3.13 4.55 39.31
C SER A 32 -3.86 5.46 38.31
N PHE A 33 -5.17 5.31 38.18
CA PHE A 33 -5.97 6.15 37.30
C PHE A 33 -5.84 7.64 37.67
N ASP A 34 -5.91 7.97 38.96
CA ASP A 34 -5.83 9.35 39.42
C ASP A 34 -4.48 9.99 39.10
N ALA A 35 -3.37 9.28 39.36
CA ALA A 35 -2.03 9.76 39.03
C ALA A 35 -1.83 9.91 37.51
N ALA A 36 -2.32 8.94 36.72
CA ALA A 36 -2.28 9.01 35.26
C ALA A 36 -3.12 10.19 34.71
N PHE A 37 -4.26 10.47 35.32
CA PHE A 37 -5.14 11.58 34.94
C PHE A 37 -4.50 12.94 35.21
N GLU A 38 -3.87 13.11 36.37
CA GLU A 38 -3.15 14.33 36.75
C GLU A 38 -1.99 14.58 35.78
N ILE A 39 -1.13 13.58 35.55
CA ILE A 39 0.01 13.70 34.63
C ILE A 39 -0.46 14.02 33.19
N ALA A 40 -1.51 13.35 32.71
CA ALA A 40 -2.04 13.61 31.37
C ALA A 40 -2.66 15.02 31.24
N THR A 41 -3.17 15.57 32.34
CA THR A 41 -3.72 16.93 32.39
C THR A 41 -2.59 17.96 32.41
N ASP A 42 -1.54 17.74 33.18
CA ASP A 42 -0.36 18.61 33.24
C ASP A 42 0.37 18.66 31.90
N ILE A 43 0.60 17.50 31.26
CA ILE A 43 1.19 17.45 29.91
C ILE A 43 0.35 18.24 28.92
N ARG A 44 -0.97 18.18 29.02
CA ARG A 44 -1.84 18.95 28.13
C ARG A 44 -1.71 20.46 28.38
N HIS A 45 -1.63 20.89 29.63
CA HIS A 45 -1.40 22.29 29.97
C HIS A 45 -0.03 22.78 29.49
N GLU A 46 1.03 21.98 29.62
CA GLU A 46 2.37 22.30 29.07
C GLU A 46 2.39 22.45 27.54
N LEU A 47 1.42 21.85 26.86
CA LEU A 47 1.29 21.89 25.40
C LEU A 47 0.26 22.92 24.92
N GLU A 48 -0.32 23.72 25.82
CA GLU A 48 -1.20 24.81 25.42
C GLU A 48 -0.44 25.82 24.53
N GLY A 49 -1.01 26.11 23.37
CA GLY A 49 -0.40 26.98 22.36
C GLY A 49 0.47 26.26 21.32
N ILE A 50 0.72 24.95 21.48
CA ILE A 50 1.41 24.13 20.48
C ILE A 50 0.38 23.47 19.55
N GLU A 51 0.47 23.71 18.24
CA GLU A 51 -0.44 23.09 17.27
C GLU A 51 -0.03 21.66 16.89
N VAL A 52 1.28 21.39 16.81
CA VAL A 52 1.85 20.10 16.42
C VAL A 52 3.04 19.75 17.31
N ILE A 53 3.09 18.52 17.79
CA ILE A 53 4.21 17.95 18.54
C ILE A 53 4.60 16.60 17.97
N ALA A 54 5.90 16.33 17.86
CA ALA A 54 6.38 15.02 17.45
C ALA A 54 6.17 13.98 18.57
N SER A 55 5.90 12.73 18.19
CA SER A 55 5.62 11.59 19.07
C SER A 55 6.77 11.31 20.07
N ASP A 56 8.03 11.52 19.65
CA ASP A 56 9.23 11.38 20.47
C ASP A 56 9.41 12.55 21.46
N GLU A 57 9.13 13.78 21.02
CA GLU A 57 9.14 15.00 21.82
C GLU A 57 8.11 14.93 22.96
N LEU A 58 6.87 14.56 22.62
CA LEU A 58 5.78 14.36 23.60
C LEU A 58 6.21 13.36 24.67
N ARG A 59 6.75 12.22 24.24
CA ARG A 59 7.27 11.18 25.13
C ARG A 59 8.36 11.67 26.05
N ARG A 60 9.32 12.44 25.53
CA ARG A 60 10.43 12.99 26.33
C ARG A 60 9.90 13.86 27.48
N ARG A 61 8.87 14.66 27.21
CA ARG A 61 8.18 15.48 28.23
C ARG A 61 7.47 14.61 29.26
N VAL A 62 6.72 13.60 28.84
CA VAL A 62 6.04 12.65 29.74
C VAL A 62 7.06 11.94 30.64
N VAL A 63 8.17 11.48 30.09
CA VAL A 63 9.25 10.83 30.84
C VAL A 63 9.86 11.77 31.87
N ASN A 64 10.17 13.02 31.49
CA ASN A 64 10.73 14.01 32.41
C ASN A 64 9.75 14.28 33.57
N LEU A 65 8.46 14.41 33.27
CA LEU A 65 7.44 14.63 34.29
C LEU A 65 7.30 13.42 35.22
N LEU A 66 7.30 12.20 34.68
CA LEU A 66 7.27 10.96 35.46
C LEU A 66 8.49 10.84 36.40
N GLN A 67 9.69 11.15 35.90
CA GLN A 67 10.92 11.14 36.70
C GLN A 67 10.83 12.11 37.88
N SER A 68 10.18 13.27 37.67
CA SER A 68 10.05 14.29 38.71
C SER A 68 8.99 13.99 39.77
N ARG A 69 7.89 13.30 39.43
CA ARG A 69 6.74 13.10 40.33
C ARG A 69 6.60 11.69 40.91
N GLU A 70 6.76 10.66 40.08
CA GLU A 70 6.46 9.26 40.43
C GLU A 70 7.73 8.43 40.64
N GLY A 71 8.89 9.00 40.29
CA GLY A 71 10.21 8.37 40.45
C GLY A 71 10.75 7.69 39.19
N SER A 72 12.03 7.30 39.26
CA SER A 72 12.76 6.76 38.09
C SER A 72 12.23 5.41 37.61
N GLU A 73 11.69 4.58 38.50
CA GLU A 73 11.23 3.23 38.15
C GLU A 73 10.02 3.24 37.22
N VAL A 74 9.05 4.13 37.47
CA VAL A 74 7.85 4.28 36.65
C VAL A 74 8.20 4.90 35.31
N ALA A 75 9.10 5.89 35.30
CA ALA A 75 9.61 6.47 34.06
C ALA A 75 10.36 5.45 33.19
N GLU A 76 11.17 4.57 33.79
CA GLU A 76 11.84 3.48 33.07
C GLU A 76 10.85 2.45 32.53
N ARG A 77 9.79 2.10 33.29
CA ARG A 77 8.69 1.27 32.78
C ARG A 77 8.00 1.93 31.59
N TYR A 78 7.69 3.22 31.67
CA TYR A 78 7.07 3.98 30.59
C TYR A 78 7.97 4.11 29.34
N LYS A 79 9.28 4.27 29.52
CA LYS A 79 10.26 4.23 28.42
C LYS A 79 10.20 2.88 27.71
N LYS A 80 10.29 1.78 28.48
CA LYS A 80 10.26 0.40 27.99
C LYS A 80 8.98 0.03 27.26
N LEU A 81 7.84 0.66 27.56
CA LEU A 81 6.58 0.44 26.82
C LEU A 81 6.66 0.82 25.33
N LYS A 82 7.59 1.70 24.93
CA LYS A 82 7.90 2.00 23.50
C LYS A 82 9.41 2.01 23.24
N GLU A 83 10.20 1.26 24.03
CA GLU A 83 11.20 0.42 23.38
C GLU A 83 10.39 -0.64 22.62
N SER A 84 9.65 -0.15 21.61
CA SER A 84 8.82 -0.95 20.75
C SER A 84 9.77 -1.97 20.21
N LEU A 85 9.37 -3.23 20.25
CA LEU A 85 9.89 -4.23 19.33
C LEU A 85 9.62 -3.65 17.94
N THR A 86 10.52 -2.80 17.44
CA THR A 86 10.50 -2.33 16.07
C THR A 86 10.89 -3.56 15.28
N ILE A 87 9.87 -4.30 14.88
CA ILE A 87 10.04 -5.52 14.13
C ILE A 87 10.73 -5.12 12.83
N GLN A 88 11.95 -5.61 12.64
CA GLN A 88 12.71 -5.45 11.42
C GLN A 88 12.39 -6.62 10.49
N VAL A 89 12.12 -6.30 9.23
CA VAL A 89 11.97 -7.29 8.16
C VAL A 89 13.27 -7.37 7.38
N GLU A 90 13.94 -8.51 7.45
CA GLU A 90 15.12 -8.80 6.65
C GLU A 90 14.72 -9.12 5.21
N GLN A 91 15.13 -8.25 4.29
CA GLN A 91 14.94 -8.40 2.84
C GLN A 91 15.93 -9.42 2.25
N ARG A 92 15.75 -9.77 0.98
CA ARG A 92 16.60 -10.78 0.30
C ARG A 92 18.06 -10.34 0.14
N ASP A 93 18.28 -9.04 0.04
CA ASP A 93 19.60 -8.41 -0.06
C ASP A 93 20.26 -8.19 1.33
N GLY A 94 19.62 -8.65 2.40
CA GLY A 94 20.08 -8.50 3.78
C GLY A 94 19.75 -7.14 4.41
N GLN A 95 19.07 -6.25 3.71
CA GLN A 95 18.62 -4.99 4.31
C GLN A 95 17.57 -5.24 5.38
N LEU A 96 17.69 -4.53 6.50
CA LEU A 96 16.69 -4.50 7.56
C LEU A 96 15.84 -3.26 7.40
N ILE A 97 14.54 -3.46 7.18
CA ILE A 97 13.57 -2.38 7.12
C ILE A 97 12.53 -2.52 8.23
N PRO A 98 12.04 -1.43 8.83
CA PRO A 98 10.94 -1.50 9.79
C PRO A 98 9.68 -2.13 9.18
N PHE A 99 8.98 -2.97 9.94
CA PHE A 99 7.71 -3.54 9.52
C PHE A 99 6.62 -2.46 9.47
N SER A 100 6.35 -1.95 8.27
CA SER A 100 5.23 -1.05 8.02
C SER A 100 3.91 -1.82 7.90
N ARG A 101 3.03 -1.64 8.89
CA ARG A 101 1.68 -2.24 8.89
C ARG A 101 0.86 -1.77 7.68
N PHE A 102 1.00 -0.51 7.31
CA PHE A 102 0.28 0.10 6.20
C PHE A 102 0.73 -0.45 4.84
N GLU A 103 2.04 -0.53 4.60
CA GLU A 103 2.57 -1.12 3.35
C GLU A 103 2.20 -2.60 3.24
N TYR A 104 2.28 -3.33 4.35
CA TYR A 104 1.91 -4.75 4.37
C TYR A 104 0.41 -4.96 4.12
N GLN A 105 -0.43 -4.04 4.61
CA GLN A 105 -1.86 -4.00 4.31
C GLN A 105 -2.11 -3.78 2.81
N GLN A 106 -1.46 -2.78 2.20
CA GLN A 106 -1.59 -2.52 0.76
C GLN A 106 -1.20 -3.76 -0.07
N GLY A 107 -0.13 -4.46 0.32
CA GLY A 107 0.28 -5.70 -0.33
C GLY A 107 -0.77 -6.82 -0.26
N LEU A 108 -1.56 -6.88 0.81
CA LEU A 108 -2.69 -7.81 0.93
C LEU A 108 -3.90 -7.35 0.10
N GLU A 109 -4.14 -6.05 0.00
CA GLU A 109 -5.18 -5.52 -0.88
C GLU A 109 -4.88 -5.85 -2.35
N THR A 110 -3.61 -5.98 -2.76
CA THR A 110 -3.24 -6.40 -4.13
C THR A 110 -3.83 -7.76 -4.51
N ILE A 111 -3.97 -8.70 -3.58
CA ILE A 111 -4.56 -10.03 -3.84
C ILE A 111 -6.10 -10.05 -3.69
N ALA A 112 -6.72 -8.88 -3.79
CA ALA A 112 -8.17 -8.64 -3.74
C ALA A 112 -8.84 -8.82 -2.37
N LEU A 113 -8.10 -8.60 -1.27
CA LEU A 113 -8.75 -8.35 0.01
C LEU A 113 -9.36 -6.94 0.03
N THR A 114 -10.42 -6.78 0.80
CA THR A 114 -10.91 -5.48 1.26
C THR A 114 -9.97 -4.90 2.31
N SER A 115 -10.07 -3.59 2.55
CA SER A 115 -9.24 -2.91 3.55
C SER A 115 -9.47 -3.45 4.97
N ALA A 116 -10.71 -3.82 5.29
CA ALA A 116 -11.05 -4.41 6.59
C ALA A 116 -10.40 -5.79 6.79
N GLU A 117 -10.53 -6.70 5.81
CA GLU A 117 -9.91 -8.03 5.85
C GLU A 117 -8.38 -7.94 5.91
N ALA A 118 -7.78 -7.04 5.12
CA ALA A 118 -6.34 -6.83 5.11
C ALA A 118 -5.84 -6.32 6.47
N MET A 119 -6.54 -5.33 7.05
CA MET A 119 -6.22 -4.79 8.36
C MET A 119 -6.31 -5.85 9.47
N GLU A 120 -7.33 -6.69 9.45
CA GLU A 120 -7.49 -7.77 10.43
C GLU A 120 -6.33 -8.78 10.37
N ILE A 121 -5.95 -9.20 9.17
CA ILE A 121 -4.82 -10.11 8.97
C ILE A 121 -3.50 -9.47 9.42
N VAL A 122 -3.26 -8.20 9.08
CA VAL A 122 -2.07 -7.45 9.53
C VAL A 122 -2.03 -7.34 11.04
N ALA A 123 -3.15 -7.00 11.68
CA ALA A 123 -3.25 -6.91 13.14
C ALA A 123 -2.95 -8.25 13.81
N THR A 124 -3.46 -9.35 13.25
CA THR A 124 -3.20 -10.71 13.75
C THR A 124 -1.73 -11.11 13.60
N VAL A 125 -1.12 -10.83 12.45
CA VAL A 125 0.30 -11.08 12.20
C VAL A 125 1.16 -10.24 13.14
N TYR A 126 0.89 -8.94 13.26
CA TYR A 126 1.64 -8.04 14.13
C TYR A 126 1.57 -8.48 15.59
N LYS A 127 0.36 -8.81 16.08
CA LYS A 127 0.16 -9.34 17.43
C LYS A 127 0.99 -10.60 17.67
N HIS A 128 1.03 -11.54 16.72
CA HIS A 128 1.87 -12.73 16.83
C HIS A 128 3.36 -12.39 17.03
N LEU A 129 3.86 -11.40 16.28
CA LEU A 129 5.26 -11.00 16.34
C LEU A 129 5.58 -10.33 17.69
N VAL A 130 4.69 -9.46 18.17
CA VAL A 130 4.81 -8.79 19.48
C VAL A 130 4.73 -9.79 20.64
N ASP A 131 3.71 -10.66 20.65
CA ASP A 131 3.48 -11.64 21.73
C ASP A 131 4.67 -12.61 21.87
N ARG A 132 5.36 -12.92 20.76
CA ARG A 132 6.56 -13.77 20.74
C ARG A 132 7.88 -13.00 20.87
N ARG A 133 7.84 -11.68 21.03
CA ARG A 133 9.02 -10.80 21.09
C ARG A 133 9.99 -11.00 19.92
N ILE A 134 9.43 -11.09 18.71
CA ILE A 134 10.24 -11.20 17.49
C ILE A 134 10.72 -9.80 17.11
N GLU A 135 12.03 -9.57 17.19
CA GLU A 135 12.68 -8.32 16.79
C GLU A 135 13.04 -8.29 15.30
N VAL A 136 13.42 -9.44 14.72
CA VAL A 136 13.81 -9.56 13.33
C VAL A 136 13.13 -10.77 12.69
N ILE A 137 12.56 -10.59 11.50
CA ILE A 137 11.91 -11.64 10.73
C ILE A 137 12.27 -11.53 9.24
N THR A 138 12.58 -12.64 8.59
CA THR A 138 12.82 -12.60 7.13
C THR A 138 11.52 -12.33 6.38
N SER A 139 11.58 -11.62 5.26
CA SER A 139 10.44 -11.37 4.37
C SER A 139 9.76 -12.67 3.91
N ARG A 140 10.54 -13.76 3.78
CA ARG A 140 10.05 -15.11 3.48
C ARG A 140 9.29 -15.74 4.65
N HIS A 141 9.81 -15.63 5.88
CA HIS A 141 9.14 -16.17 7.06
C HIS A 141 7.84 -15.41 7.35
N LEU A 142 7.88 -14.08 7.23
CA LEU A 142 6.72 -13.20 7.36
C LEU A 142 5.63 -13.58 6.34
N GLY A 143 5.99 -13.76 5.06
CA GLY A 143 5.05 -14.22 4.03
C GLY A 143 4.41 -15.58 4.34
N ARG A 144 5.17 -16.54 4.87
CA ARG A 144 4.64 -17.87 5.27
C ARG A 144 3.77 -17.80 6.53
N LEU A 145 4.07 -16.88 7.46
CA LEU A 145 3.24 -16.62 8.63
C LEU A 145 1.88 -16.08 8.18
N THR A 146 1.86 -15.08 7.29
CA THR A 146 0.64 -14.51 6.73
C THR A 146 -0.18 -15.53 5.95
N TYR A 147 0.46 -16.39 5.13
CA TYR A 147 -0.21 -17.51 4.46
C TYR A 147 -1.00 -18.40 5.43
N ARG A 148 -0.39 -18.73 6.59
CA ARG A 148 -1.07 -19.57 7.60
C ARG A 148 -2.30 -18.89 8.16
N TYR A 149 -2.22 -17.59 8.46
CA TYR A 149 -3.35 -16.82 8.97
C TYR A 149 -4.47 -16.66 7.95
N LEU A 150 -4.12 -16.36 6.69
CA LEU A 150 -5.10 -16.30 5.59
C LEU A 150 -5.83 -17.63 5.41
N ARG A 151 -5.10 -18.75 5.45
CA ARG A 151 -5.67 -20.09 5.31
C ARG A 151 -6.55 -20.51 6.50
N GLN A 152 -6.21 -20.04 7.71
CA GLN A 152 -6.96 -20.35 8.94
C GLN A 152 -8.19 -19.46 9.12
N SER A 153 -8.28 -18.34 8.41
CA SER A 153 -9.47 -17.49 8.41
C SER A 153 -10.66 -18.25 7.83
N SER A 154 -11.75 -18.28 8.59
CA SER A 154 -13.03 -18.89 8.18
C SER A 154 -13.70 -18.16 7.03
N GLU A 155 -13.35 -16.89 6.81
CA GLU A 155 -13.97 -16.03 5.79
C GLU A 155 -13.19 -16.04 4.46
N LEU A 156 -11.86 -16.08 4.52
CA LEU A 156 -10.98 -15.97 3.34
C LEU A 156 -10.62 -17.34 2.73
N GLY A 157 -10.29 -18.31 3.56
CA GLY A 157 -9.97 -19.67 3.14
C GLY A 157 -8.67 -19.84 2.31
N GLU A 158 -8.55 -21.02 1.69
CA GLU A 158 -7.31 -21.49 1.06
C GLU A 158 -6.96 -20.74 -0.26
N ASP A 159 -7.96 -20.35 -1.04
CA ASP A 159 -7.75 -19.72 -2.35
C ASP A 159 -7.13 -18.32 -2.22
N VAL A 160 -7.53 -17.56 -1.21
CA VAL A 160 -6.92 -16.28 -0.87
C VAL A 160 -5.46 -16.49 -0.44
N ALA A 161 -5.21 -17.48 0.42
CA ALA A 161 -3.87 -17.79 0.89
C ALA A 161 -2.93 -18.22 -0.26
N LYS A 162 -3.44 -18.97 -1.26
CA LYS A 162 -2.67 -19.31 -2.47
C LYS A 162 -2.31 -18.07 -3.29
N ARG A 163 -3.26 -17.14 -3.49
CA ARG A 163 -2.99 -15.86 -4.18
C ARG A 163 -1.88 -15.07 -3.50
N TRP A 164 -1.86 -15.04 -2.17
CA TRP A 164 -0.77 -14.42 -1.39
C TRP A 164 0.61 -15.01 -1.72
N LEU A 165 0.72 -16.34 -1.75
CA LEU A 165 2.00 -16.99 -2.07
C LEU A 165 2.45 -16.67 -3.49
N VAL A 166 1.54 -16.74 -4.47
CA VAL A 166 1.84 -16.40 -5.86
C VAL A 166 2.32 -14.95 -5.99
N TRP A 167 1.64 -14.02 -5.31
CA TRP A 167 2.05 -12.61 -5.31
C TRP A 167 3.41 -12.41 -4.65
N ARG A 168 3.66 -13.06 -3.50
CA ARG A 168 4.96 -12.99 -2.82
C ARG A 168 6.08 -13.60 -3.65
N ASP A 169 5.85 -14.70 -4.35
CA ASP A 169 6.85 -15.29 -5.23
C ASP A 169 7.14 -14.36 -6.42
N PHE A 170 6.10 -13.75 -7.00
CA PHE A 170 6.25 -12.76 -8.08
C PHE A 170 7.02 -11.51 -7.66
N VAL A 171 6.60 -10.81 -6.59
CA VAL A 171 7.25 -9.57 -6.10
C VAL A 171 8.71 -9.78 -5.75
N ASN A 172 9.04 -10.99 -5.33
CA ASN A 172 10.38 -11.36 -4.95
C ASN A 172 11.26 -11.78 -6.13
N ASP A 173 10.69 -12.02 -7.31
CA ASP A 173 11.43 -12.35 -8.52
C ASP A 173 11.66 -11.07 -9.35
N ASP A 174 12.82 -10.93 -9.97
CA ASP A 174 13.15 -9.78 -10.84
C ASP A 174 12.44 -9.83 -12.21
N ARG A 175 11.29 -10.50 -12.28
CA ARG A 175 10.54 -10.71 -13.53
C ARG A 175 9.62 -9.52 -13.82
N PRO A 176 9.68 -8.93 -15.03
CA PRO A 176 8.76 -7.85 -15.38
C PRO A 176 7.33 -8.37 -15.53
N LEU A 177 6.35 -7.64 -14.99
CA LEU A 177 4.93 -7.86 -15.23
C LEU A 177 4.45 -6.93 -16.34
N ILE A 178 4.01 -7.53 -17.46
CA ILE A 178 3.41 -6.80 -18.58
C ILE A 178 1.92 -7.11 -18.60
N ILE A 179 1.09 -6.08 -18.45
CA ILE A 179 -0.38 -6.19 -18.51
C ILE A 179 -0.86 -5.47 -19.77
N LEU A 180 -1.41 -6.22 -20.71
CA LEU A 180 -2.00 -5.68 -21.94
C LEU A 180 -3.52 -5.62 -21.77
N LEU A 181 -4.08 -4.41 -21.84
CA LEU A 181 -5.53 -4.18 -21.73
C LEU A 181 -6.13 -3.93 -23.12
N GLY A 182 -6.84 -4.93 -23.64
CA GLY A 182 -7.54 -4.87 -24.92
C GLY A 182 -9.02 -4.53 -24.78
N GLY A 183 -9.62 -3.96 -25.83
CA GLY A 183 -11.05 -3.62 -25.88
C GLY A 183 -11.39 -2.46 -26.82
N THR A 184 -12.68 -2.30 -27.13
CA THR A 184 -13.19 -1.25 -28.03
C THR A 184 -13.08 0.16 -27.43
N SER A 185 -13.26 1.19 -28.26
CA SER A 185 -13.29 2.58 -27.75
C SER A 185 -14.41 2.77 -26.73
N GLY A 186 -14.15 3.52 -25.66
CA GLY A 186 -15.16 3.84 -24.65
C GLY A 186 -15.48 2.74 -23.62
N CYS A 187 -14.93 1.53 -23.72
CA CYS A 187 -15.21 0.45 -22.74
C CYS A 187 -14.52 0.61 -21.38
N GLY A 188 -13.83 1.72 -21.13
CA GLY A 188 -13.18 2.01 -19.85
C GLY A 188 -11.75 1.47 -19.70
N LYS A 189 -11.07 1.05 -20.78
CA LYS A 189 -9.69 0.52 -20.72
C LYS A 189 -8.74 1.41 -19.93
N SER A 190 -8.69 2.71 -20.26
CA SER A 190 -7.77 3.65 -19.60
C SER A 190 -8.13 3.86 -18.13
N THR A 191 -9.43 3.87 -17.80
CA THR A 191 -9.89 3.98 -16.41
C THR A 191 -9.45 2.76 -15.59
N ILE A 192 -9.69 1.55 -16.11
CA ILE A 192 -9.25 0.31 -15.47
C ILE A 192 -7.73 0.24 -15.40
N ALA A 193 -7.02 0.69 -16.44
CA ALA A 193 -5.56 0.75 -16.46
C ALA A 193 -5.03 1.62 -15.31
N THR A 194 -5.59 2.80 -15.10
CA THR A 194 -5.20 3.69 -14.01
C THR A 194 -5.53 3.09 -12.65
N MET A 195 -6.73 2.51 -12.48
CA MET A 195 -7.12 1.86 -11.23
C MET A 195 -6.22 0.67 -10.89
N LEU A 196 -5.89 -0.14 -11.90
CA LEU A 196 -5.01 -1.29 -11.76
C LEU A 196 -3.58 -0.86 -11.46
N ALA A 197 -3.08 0.16 -12.15
CA ALA A 197 -1.74 0.72 -11.90
C ALA A 197 -1.61 1.21 -10.47
N ASN A 198 -2.59 1.95 -9.96
CA ASN A 198 -2.61 2.40 -8.56
C ASN A 198 -2.65 1.22 -7.58
N ARG A 199 -3.42 0.15 -7.87
CA ARG A 199 -3.54 -1.02 -6.97
C ARG A 199 -2.28 -1.88 -6.93
N LEU A 200 -1.51 -1.89 -8.02
CA LEU A 200 -0.27 -2.67 -8.15
C LEU A 200 0.99 -1.83 -7.92
N ASP A 201 0.82 -0.56 -7.52
CA ASP A 201 1.90 0.43 -7.39
C ASP A 201 2.78 0.52 -8.66
N ILE A 202 2.15 0.42 -9.83
CA ILE A 202 2.82 0.57 -11.13
C ILE A 202 2.88 2.06 -11.46
N VAL A 203 4.04 2.67 -11.19
CA VAL A 203 4.29 4.10 -11.44
C VAL A 203 4.37 4.43 -12.94
N ARG A 204 4.67 3.44 -13.80
CA ARG A 204 4.85 3.64 -15.24
C ARG A 204 3.79 2.89 -16.05
N SER A 205 2.84 3.64 -16.62
CA SER A 205 1.87 3.15 -17.60
C SER A 205 2.04 3.92 -18.92
N GLN A 206 1.96 3.22 -20.05
CA GLN A 206 2.05 3.81 -21.39
C GLN A 206 0.88 3.33 -22.24
N SER A 207 0.19 4.25 -22.90
CA SER A 207 -0.90 3.91 -23.82
C SER A 207 -0.34 3.36 -25.13
N THR A 208 -0.90 2.25 -25.63
CA THR A 208 -0.57 1.74 -26.96
C THR A 208 -0.99 2.70 -28.07
N ASP A 209 -2.00 3.55 -27.84
CA ASP A 209 -2.36 4.62 -28.78
C ASP A 209 -1.26 5.68 -28.87
N MET A 210 -0.57 5.99 -27.76
CA MET A 210 0.57 6.92 -27.78
C MET A 210 1.73 6.33 -28.58
N LEU A 211 2.01 5.03 -28.41
CA LEU A 211 3.01 4.34 -29.24
C LEU A 211 2.64 4.40 -30.72
N ARG A 212 1.34 4.22 -31.06
CA ARG A 212 0.85 4.33 -32.44
C ARG A 212 1.10 5.73 -33.02
N GLU A 213 0.87 6.81 -32.28
CA GLU A 213 1.14 8.17 -32.78
C GLU A 213 2.63 8.46 -32.98
N VAL A 214 3.49 7.95 -32.09
CA VAL A 214 4.94 8.05 -32.27
C VAL A 214 5.35 7.30 -33.54
N MET A 215 4.85 6.09 -33.75
CA MET A 215 5.12 5.30 -34.95
C MET A 215 4.64 5.99 -36.23
N ARG A 216 3.46 6.63 -36.22
CA ARG A 216 2.95 7.42 -37.37
C ARG A 216 3.86 8.57 -37.73
N THR A 217 4.45 9.23 -36.75
CA THR A 217 5.37 10.36 -36.99
C THR A 217 6.69 9.87 -37.63
N MET A 218 7.14 8.67 -37.26
CA MET A 218 8.38 8.09 -37.77
C MET A 218 8.24 7.41 -39.14
N MET A 219 7.05 6.90 -39.46
CA MET A 219 6.79 6.10 -40.66
C MET A 219 5.87 6.86 -41.64
N PRO A 220 6.37 7.25 -42.84
CA PRO A 220 5.54 7.86 -43.87
C PRO A 220 4.30 7.03 -44.22
N GLU A 221 3.18 7.71 -44.47
CA GLU A 221 1.91 7.08 -44.82
C GLU A 221 2.03 6.18 -46.06
N GLN A 222 2.88 6.55 -47.03
CA GLN A 222 3.10 5.75 -48.24
C GLN A 222 3.75 4.38 -47.95
N LEU A 223 4.48 4.25 -46.83
CA LEU A 223 5.15 3.00 -46.45
C LEU A 223 4.27 2.10 -45.58
N LEU A 224 3.52 2.70 -44.64
CA LEU A 224 2.63 1.96 -43.74
C LEU A 224 1.26 2.68 -43.60
N PRO A 225 0.40 2.66 -44.64
CA PRO A 225 -0.88 3.38 -44.64
C PRO A 225 -1.81 2.95 -43.49
N ILE A 226 -1.74 1.66 -43.14
CA ILE A 226 -2.57 1.04 -42.10
C ILE A 226 -2.32 1.70 -40.74
N LEU A 227 -1.09 2.14 -40.43
CA LEU A 227 -0.80 2.85 -39.18
C LEU A 227 -1.57 4.17 -39.10
N HIS A 228 -1.74 4.89 -40.21
CA HIS A 228 -2.32 6.24 -40.29
C HIS A 228 -3.85 6.27 -40.29
N THR A 229 -4.49 5.11 -40.27
CA THR A 229 -5.95 5.01 -40.23
C THR A 229 -6.46 4.60 -38.84
N SER A 230 -7.75 4.82 -38.58
CA SER A 230 -8.42 4.25 -37.41
C SER A 230 -8.51 2.73 -37.54
N SER A 231 -8.46 1.99 -36.44
CA SER A 231 -8.63 0.53 -36.43
C SER A 231 -9.96 0.05 -37.06
N PHE A 232 -10.98 0.91 -37.09
CA PHE A 232 -12.26 0.63 -37.78
C PHE A 232 -12.22 0.87 -39.29
N ARG A 233 -11.21 1.60 -39.78
CA ARG A 233 -11.02 1.97 -41.20
C ARG A 233 -9.75 1.39 -41.81
N ALA A 234 -8.94 0.67 -41.05
CA ALA A 234 -7.70 0.05 -41.55
C ALA A 234 -7.90 -0.83 -42.78
N TRP A 235 -9.08 -1.42 -42.92
CA TRP A 235 -9.45 -2.22 -44.08
C TRP A 235 -9.49 -1.42 -45.40
N THR A 236 -9.72 -0.10 -45.37
CA THR A 236 -9.85 0.72 -46.59
C THR A 236 -8.52 0.94 -47.31
N VAL A 237 -7.40 0.67 -46.63
CA VAL A 237 -6.04 0.86 -47.15
C VAL A 237 -5.29 -0.46 -47.34
N LEU A 238 -6.00 -1.59 -47.26
CA LEU A 238 -5.42 -2.89 -47.57
C LEU A 238 -5.13 -3.03 -49.07
N PRO A 239 -4.08 -3.78 -49.46
CA PRO A 239 -3.83 -4.06 -50.87
C PRO A 239 -5.01 -4.86 -51.48
N GLY A 240 -5.56 -4.37 -52.59
CA GLY A 240 -6.62 -5.07 -53.34
C GLY A 240 -8.07 -4.76 -52.91
N THR A 241 -8.29 -3.90 -51.91
CA THR A 241 -9.63 -3.38 -51.60
C THR A 241 -9.93 -2.16 -52.46
N GLY A 242 -10.80 -2.32 -53.47
CA GLY A 242 -11.31 -1.20 -54.28
C GLY A 242 -12.27 -0.32 -53.47
N ALA A 243 -12.25 0.99 -53.71
CA ALA A 243 -12.91 2.03 -52.91
C ALA A 243 -14.45 2.02 -52.89
N GLU A 244 -15.12 1.00 -53.43
CA GLU A 244 -16.58 0.95 -53.59
C GLU A 244 -17.12 -0.48 -53.34
N MET A 245 -17.05 -0.96 -52.10
CA MET A 245 -17.84 -2.14 -51.68
C MET A 245 -19.10 -1.67 -50.95
N ALA A 246 -20.28 -2.00 -51.49
CA ALA A 246 -21.58 -1.64 -50.93
C ALA A 246 -21.85 -2.31 -49.56
N GLU A 247 -21.20 -3.45 -49.29
CA GLU A 247 -21.22 -4.14 -48.01
C GLU A 247 -19.81 -4.51 -47.57
N VAL A 248 -19.45 -4.14 -46.34
CA VAL A 248 -18.17 -4.47 -45.72
C VAL A 248 -18.32 -5.82 -45.02
N SER A 249 -17.61 -6.85 -45.51
CA SER A 249 -17.58 -8.16 -44.86
C SER A 249 -16.81 -8.10 -43.53
N ASP A 250 -17.28 -8.83 -42.52
CA ASP A 250 -16.59 -9.01 -41.24
C ASP A 250 -15.14 -9.48 -41.41
N ASN A 251 -14.88 -10.36 -42.37
CA ASN A 251 -13.54 -10.85 -42.67
C ASN A 251 -12.60 -9.72 -43.11
N LEU A 252 -13.14 -8.71 -43.81
CA LEU A 252 -12.38 -7.57 -44.28
C LEU A 252 -12.05 -6.60 -43.14
N LEU A 253 -13.01 -6.35 -42.25
CA LEU A 253 -12.82 -5.58 -41.02
C LEU A 253 -11.76 -6.23 -40.11
N ILE A 254 -11.86 -7.54 -39.90
CA ILE A 254 -10.90 -8.31 -39.09
C ILE A 254 -9.51 -8.27 -39.72
N SER A 255 -9.41 -8.41 -41.05
CA SER A 255 -8.12 -8.36 -41.76
C SER A 255 -7.47 -6.98 -41.65
N GLY A 256 -8.28 -5.91 -41.77
CA GLY A 256 -7.80 -4.55 -41.57
C GLY A 256 -7.29 -4.31 -40.15
N PHE A 257 -8.05 -4.76 -39.14
CA PHE A 257 -7.66 -4.67 -37.74
C PHE A 257 -6.36 -5.42 -37.43
N ARG A 258 -6.18 -6.64 -37.98
CA ARG A 258 -4.97 -7.46 -37.78
C ARG A 258 -3.74 -6.93 -38.51
N GLY A 259 -3.93 -6.06 -39.50
CA GLY A 259 -2.83 -5.41 -40.22
C GLY A 259 -2.21 -4.22 -39.50
N GLN A 260 -2.84 -3.72 -38.41
CA GLN A 260 -2.30 -2.70 -37.50
C GLN A 260 -1.47 -3.34 -36.38
#